data_AF-A0A8H6TXQ5-F1
#
_entry.id   AF-A0A8H6TXQ5-F1
#
_cell.length_a   1.000
_cell.length_b   1.000
_cell.length_c   1.000
_cell.angle_alpha   90.00
_cell.angle_beta   90.00
_cell.angle_gamma   90.00
#
_symmetry.space_group_name_H-M   'P 1'
#
loop_
_entity.id
_entity.type
_entity.pdbx_description
1 polymer ?
#
loop_
_entity_poly.entity_id
_entity_poly.type
_entity_poly.pdbx_seq_one_letter_code
_entity_poly.pdbx_strand_id
1 'polypeptide(L)'
;MSYTILSDHKSPRRPSRRSLLCWGAGVAGAFALLLLLLERSGGAVSSRFGAGDDAVDVVDVDGSPISAPAIPPPTRKRAYIRAASLGTEGFGSIFMHFKHSIVFSSALDSNLILSWNEVDDDPNIYSTSLIYNARVAPADLTAIDARKMCRIQDYLPHGEREPLVRALCNGEDWAAGKMDVIRRKMDGCTSILDLENDELIQDMNGCVTQWIRDRLTPDALVAPLPPAITSPPTRPVTVGVHIRWGDTAVKASDPFDGATHEFYGSMSLPHIARVIGDLRAQYAEHGIQLTIAMERADPRVLDWLAEAAGVVPGEYNLLDSTDVLGDLQRLSASDVLMLGESSYGVLAHLIAPGRGLTLVEGGGYGKFSNTSAWGRHIVYMGDYTRESLQLLEQPL
;
A
#
# COMPACT_ATOMS: atom_id res chain seq x y z
N MET A 1 -25.75 -28.99 -29.11
CA MET A 1 -24.60 -28.65 -29.97
C MET A 1 -23.36 -28.80 -29.12
N SER A 2 -22.52 -29.79 -29.45
CA SER A 2 -21.34 -30.17 -28.68
C SER A 2 -20.14 -29.36 -29.14
N TYR A 3 -19.42 -28.71 -28.22
CA TYR A 3 -18.17 -28.02 -28.53
C TYR A 3 -16.97 -28.90 -28.20
N THR A 4 -16.09 -29.04 -29.19
CA THR A 4 -14.82 -29.75 -29.13
C THR A 4 -13.75 -28.84 -28.56
N ILE A 5 -13.11 -29.26 -27.46
CA ILE A 5 -11.93 -28.60 -26.88
C ILE A 5 -10.71 -29.02 -27.71
N LEU A 6 -10.10 -28.08 -28.43
CA LEU A 6 -8.78 -28.24 -29.05
C LEU A 6 -7.73 -27.62 -28.14
N SER A 7 -7.04 -28.49 -27.40
CA SER A 7 -5.80 -28.20 -26.69
C SER A 7 -4.65 -28.17 -27.71
N ASP A 8 -4.06 -26.99 -27.95
CA ASP A 8 -2.82 -26.87 -28.72
C ASP A 8 -1.63 -26.80 -27.74
N HIS A 9 -1.00 -27.95 -27.53
CA HIS A 9 0.23 -28.10 -26.78
C HIS A 9 1.41 -27.49 -27.55
N LYS A 10 1.72 -26.21 -27.29
CA LYS A 10 3.06 -25.68 -27.55
C LYS A 10 3.94 -25.80 -26.31
N SER A 11 4.89 -26.72 -26.39
CA SER A 11 6.01 -26.88 -25.46
C SER A 11 6.75 -25.54 -25.25
N PRO A 12 6.90 -25.05 -24.01
CA PRO A 12 7.76 -23.90 -23.76
C PRO A 12 9.21 -24.35 -23.72
N ARG A 13 10.03 -23.76 -24.59
CA ARG A 13 11.49 -23.82 -24.53
C ARG A 13 11.95 -23.37 -23.15
N ARG A 14 12.74 -24.23 -22.47
CA ARG A 14 13.41 -23.92 -21.20
C ARG A 14 14.27 -22.64 -21.33
N PRO A 15 14.08 -21.62 -20.48
CA PRO A 15 15.08 -20.59 -20.30
C PRO A 15 16.23 -21.14 -19.42
N SER A 16 17.45 -20.81 -19.79
CA SER A 16 18.69 -21.28 -19.16
C SER A 16 18.85 -20.78 -17.72
N ARG A 17 18.90 -21.72 -16.78
CA ARG A 17 19.02 -21.58 -15.31
C ARG A 17 20.37 -21.00 -14.78
N ARG A 18 21.04 -20.07 -15.45
CA ARG A 18 22.40 -19.66 -15.02
C ARG A 18 22.66 -18.19 -14.68
N SER A 19 21.66 -17.30 -14.65
CA SER A 19 21.89 -15.88 -14.31
C SER A 19 21.10 -15.32 -13.11
N LEU A 20 20.13 -16.06 -12.55
CA LEU A 20 19.29 -15.59 -11.43
C LEU A 20 19.71 -16.09 -10.03
N LEU A 21 20.70 -16.99 -9.95
CA LEU A 21 21.10 -17.64 -8.70
C LEU A 21 22.14 -16.87 -7.86
N CYS A 22 22.72 -15.78 -8.38
CA CYS A 22 23.79 -15.06 -7.67
C CYS A 22 23.39 -13.76 -6.97
N TRP A 23 22.14 -13.29 -7.12
CA TRP A 23 21.67 -12.09 -6.40
C TRP A 23 20.69 -12.39 -5.25
N GLY A 24 19.92 -13.48 -5.32
CA GLY A 24 18.94 -13.84 -4.28
C GLY A 24 19.51 -14.59 -3.06
N ALA A 25 20.55 -15.41 -3.23
CA ALA A 25 21.03 -16.29 -2.17
C ALA A 25 21.88 -15.55 -1.10
N GLY A 26 22.59 -14.49 -1.48
CA GLY A 26 23.43 -13.73 -0.55
C GLY A 26 22.64 -12.82 0.38
N VAL A 27 21.58 -12.17 -0.13
CA VAL A 27 20.72 -11.26 0.63
C VAL A 27 19.75 -12.04 1.51
N ALA A 28 19.11 -13.10 0.98
CA ALA A 28 18.22 -13.96 1.78
C ALA A 28 18.96 -14.73 2.88
N GLY A 29 20.18 -15.21 2.60
CA GLY A 29 21.01 -15.91 3.59
C GLY A 29 21.48 -15.01 4.72
N ALA A 30 21.89 -13.77 4.42
CA ALA A 30 22.30 -12.81 5.42
C ALA A 30 21.12 -12.28 6.25
N PHE A 31 19.96 -12.04 5.63
CA PHE A 31 18.75 -11.61 6.35
C PHE A 31 18.15 -12.72 7.21
N ALA A 32 18.10 -13.96 6.72
CA ALA A 32 17.63 -15.10 7.52
C ALA A 32 18.56 -15.38 8.72
N LEU A 33 19.88 -15.25 8.55
CA LEU A 33 20.81 -15.33 9.68
C LEU A 33 20.65 -14.17 10.66
N LEU A 34 20.39 -12.95 10.17
CA LEU A 34 20.14 -11.78 11.01
C LEU A 34 18.85 -11.95 11.83
N LEU A 35 17.77 -12.42 11.21
CA LEU A 35 16.49 -12.69 11.87
C LEU A 35 16.61 -13.85 12.88
N LEU A 36 17.31 -14.93 12.53
CA LEU A 36 17.59 -16.04 13.45
C LEU A 36 18.49 -15.65 14.63
N LEU A 37 19.44 -14.71 14.42
CA LEU A 37 20.25 -14.14 15.50
C LEU A 37 19.43 -13.20 16.40
N LEU A 38 18.51 -12.43 15.82
CA LEU A 38 17.63 -11.51 16.54
C LEU A 38 16.59 -12.27 17.39
N GLU A 39 15.97 -13.34 16.86
CA GLU A 39 15.06 -14.21 17.62
C GLU A 39 15.77 -14.93 18.78
N ARG A 40 17.01 -15.39 18.58
CA ARG A 40 17.80 -16.01 19.66
C ARG A 40 18.23 -15.02 20.75
N SER A 41 18.46 -13.76 20.40
CA SER A 41 18.89 -12.73 21.34
C SER A 41 17.76 -12.10 22.15
N GLY A 42 16.52 -12.15 21.65
CA GLY A 42 15.32 -11.70 22.38
C GLY A 42 14.96 -12.52 23.63
N GLY A 43 15.50 -13.73 23.76
CA GLY A 43 15.25 -14.62 24.90
C GLY A 43 16.31 -14.62 26.01
N ALA A 44 17.46 -13.93 25.84
CA ALA A 44 18.60 -14.12 26.74
C ALA A 44 19.57 -12.94 26.83
N VAL A 45 19.11 -11.70 27.07
CA VAL A 45 19.99 -10.64 27.60
C VAL A 45 19.21 -9.76 28.58
N SER A 46 18.76 -10.39 29.67
CA SER A 46 18.65 -9.71 30.96
C SER A 46 19.98 -9.90 31.68
N SER A 47 20.50 -8.83 32.25
CA SER A 47 21.74 -8.70 33.03
C SER A 47 23.02 -8.31 32.28
N ARG A 48 23.64 -7.26 32.85
CA ARG A 48 25.00 -6.72 32.64
C ARG A 48 25.15 -5.85 31.40
N PHE A 49 25.18 -4.53 31.60
CA PHE A 49 26.41 -3.75 31.49
C PHE A 49 26.27 -2.49 32.36
N GLY A 50 27.22 -2.34 33.29
CA GLY A 50 27.27 -1.25 34.26
C GLY A 50 27.95 0.00 33.69
N ALA A 51 27.75 1.09 34.44
CA ALA A 51 28.40 2.38 34.27
C ALA A 51 29.93 2.27 34.24
N GLY A 52 30.54 3.11 33.42
CA GLY A 52 31.98 3.36 33.39
C GLY A 52 32.25 4.73 32.76
N ASP A 53 32.58 5.68 33.62
CA ASP A 53 33.23 6.95 33.30
C ASP A 53 34.59 6.69 32.61
N ASP A 54 34.98 7.53 31.65
CA ASP A 54 36.22 8.33 31.77
C ASP A 54 36.51 9.25 30.56
N ALA A 55 36.89 10.47 30.94
CA ALA A 55 37.90 11.39 30.40
C ALA A 55 37.96 11.82 28.92
N VAL A 56 37.89 13.14 28.80
CA VAL A 56 38.30 14.03 27.70
C VAL A 56 39.82 14.00 27.52
N ASP A 57 40.29 14.05 26.28
CA ASP A 57 41.58 14.68 25.95
C ASP A 57 41.47 15.54 24.69
N VAL A 58 42.02 16.74 24.81
CA VAL A 58 42.22 17.77 23.80
C VAL A 58 43.66 17.61 23.30
N VAL A 59 43.95 17.89 22.02
CA VAL A 59 45.02 18.81 21.56
C VAL A 59 45.34 18.65 20.06
N ASP A 60 45.39 19.84 19.46
CA ASP A 60 46.12 20.39 18.32
C ASP A 60 45.79 20.17 16.84
N VAL A 61 45.81 21.35 16.23
CA VAL A 61 45.53 21.79 14.88
C VAL A 61 46.82 21.71 14.07
N ASP A 62 46.75 21.18 12.85
CA ASP A 62 47.76 21.52 11.85
C ASP A 62 47.13 21.86 10.49
N GLY A 63 47.67 22.90 9.89
CA GLY A 63 47.10 23.64 8.77
C GLY A 63 47.25 22.90 7.45
N SER A 64 46.16 22.85 6.69
CA SER A 64 46.16 22.49 5.27
C SER A 64 45.08 23.29 4.52
N PRO A 65 45.32 23.63 3.24
CA PRO A 65 44.60 24.69 2.54
C PRO A 65 43.12 24.38 2.37
N ILE A 66 42.30 25.41 2.55
CA ILE A 66 40.83 25.39 2.44
C ILE A 66 40.46 25.04 1.00
N SER A 67 40.22 23.75 0.75
CA SER A 67 39.40 23.31 -0.37
C SER A 67 37.98 23.81 -0.13
N ALA A 68 37.39 24.45 -1.13
CA ALA A 68 35.96 24.79 -1.11
C ALA A 68 35.17 23.55 -0.63
N PRO A 69 34.19 23.70 0.28
CA PRO A 69 33.48 22.57 0.83
C PRO A 69 32.90 21.77 -0.34
N ALA A 70 33.38 20.54 -0.50
CA ALA A 70 32.72 19.58 -1.35
C ALA A 70 31.26 19.57 -0.89
N ILE A 71 30.34 19.80 -1.82
CA ILE A 71 28.91 19.57 -1.57
C ILE A 71 28.85 18.17 -0.95
N PRO A 72 28.46 18.02 0.32
CA PRO A 72 28.47 16.72 0.96
C PRO A 72 27.63 15.80 0.07
N PRO A 73 28.12 14.58 -0.26
CA PRO A 73 27.26 13.61 -0.92
C PRO A 73 25.97 13.53 -0.11
N PRO A 74 24.79 13.42 -0.75
CA PRO A 74 23.52 13.41 -0.05
C PRO A 74 23.64 12.45 1.12
N THR A 75 23.51 12.98 2.34
CA THR A 75 23.67 12.20 3.56
C THR A 75 22.69 11.05 3.47
N ARG A 76 23.23 9.84 3.38
CA ARG A 76 22.45 8.64 3.19
C ARG A 76 21.39 8.55 4.29
N LYS A 77 20.11 8.47 3.90
CA LYS A 77 19.03 8.27 4.88
C LYS A 77 19.24 6.94 5.60
N ARG A 78 18.97 6.91 6.91
CA ARG A 78 19.07 5.68 7.72
C ARG A 78 18.07 4.63 7.22
N ALA A 79 18.38 3.36 7.41
CA ALA A 79 17.42 2.28 7.12
C ALA A 79 16.46 2.10 8.31
N TYR A 80 15.15 2.13 8.07
CA TYR A 80 14.13 1.73 9.05
C TYR A 80 13.54 0.40 8.62
N ILE A 81 13.79 -0.67 9.37
CA ILE A 81 13.47 -2.03 8.99
C ILE A 81 12.27 -2.51 9.79
N ARG A 82 11.15 -2.76 9.13
CA ARG A 82 10.00 -3.47 9.73
C ARG A 82 10.19 -4.97 9.54
N ALA A 83 10.45 -5.68 10.63
CA ALA A 83 10.89 -7.07 10.61
C ALA A 83 9.82 -8.12 10.93
N ALA A 84 8.64 -7.69 11.34
CA ALA A 84 7.49 -8.55 11.57
C ALA A 84 6.99 -9.26 10.31
N SER A 85 6.73 -10.57 10.41
CA SER A 85 5.94 -11.27 9.40
C SER A 85 4.50 -10.76 9.46
N LEU A 86 3.96 -10.36 8.32
CA LEU A 86 2.56 -9.94 8.18
C LEU A 86 1.69 -11.07 7.58
N GLY A 87 2.19 -12.31 7.65
CA GLY A 87 1.48 -13.52 7.25
C GLY A 87 1.13 -13.60 5.76
N THR A 88 0.06 -14.33 5.46
CA THR A 88 -0.48 -14.59 4.11
C THR A 88 -1.57 -13.59 3.70
N GLU A 89 -1.59 -12.42 4.34
CA GLU A 89 -2.61 -11.41 4.07
C GLU A 89 -2.51 -10.79 2.67
N GLY A 90 -3.65 -10.36 2.12
CA GLY A 90 -3.69 -9.68 0.82
C GLY A 90 -2.97 -8.32 0.82
N PHE A 91 -2.59 -7.84 -0.37
CA PHE A 91 -1.77 -6.64 -0.60
C PHE A 91 -2.22 -5.41 0.18
N GLY A 92 -3.52 -5.15 0.14
CA GLY A 92 -4.13 -4.02 0.85
C GLY A 92 -4.16 -4.19 2.36
N SER A 93 -4.33 -5.42 2.84
CA SER A 93 -4.39 -5.68 4.28
C SER A 93 -3.01 -5.51 4.91
N ILE A 94 -1.94 -6.00 4.27
CA ILE A 94 -0.56 -5.77 4.70
C ILE A 94 -0.26 -4.28 4.88
N PHE A 95 -0.73 -3.41 3.98
CA PHE A 95 -0.60 -1.96 4.14
C PHE A 95 -1.14 -1.42 5.47
N MET A 96 -2.22 -1.99 5.99
CA MET A 96 -2.81 -1.54 7.25
C MET A 96 -1.91 -1.84 8.46
N HIS A 97 -0.97 -2.78 8.35
CA HIS A 97 -0.15 -3.27 9.46
C HIS A 97 1.16 -2.51 9.69
N PHE A 98 1.56 -1.60 8.79
CA PHE A 98 2.84 -0.88 8.89
C PHE A 98 2.73 0.64 8.78
N LYS A 99 1.52 1.20 8.96
CA LYS A 99 1.31 2.66 8.92
C LYS A 99 2.12 3.42 9.97
N HIS A 100 2.23 2.88 11.19
CA HIS A 100 3.11 3.45 12.21
C HIS A 100 4.56 3.53 11.73
N SER A 101 5.07 2.45 11.10
CA SER A 101 6.42 2.43 10.53
C SER A 101 6.60 3.48 9.42
N ILE A 102 5.57 3.76 8.60
CA ILE A 102 5.62 4.86 7.62
C ILE A 102 5.80 6.21 8.32
N VAL A 103 5.00 6.48 9.35
CA VAL A 103 5.03 7.77 10.07
C VAL A 103 6.34 7.94 10.83
N PHE A 104 6.78 6.92 11.57
CA PHE A 104 8.05 6.98 12.30
C PHE A 104 9.26 7.06 11.38
N SER A 105 9.27 6.30 10.28
CA SER A 105 10.39 6.37 9.33
C SER A 105 10.53 7.77 8.73
N SER A 106 9.40 8.40 8.39
CA SER A 106 9.35 9.78 7.91
C SER A 106 9.84 10.77 8.98
N ALA A 107 9.35 10.66 10.21
CA ALA A 107 9.76 11.54 11.32
C ALA A 107 11.24 11.39 11.73
N LEU A 108 11.85 10.22 11.49
CA LEU A 108 13.26 9.95 11.77
C LEU A 108 14.20 10.23 10.59
N ASP A 109 13.66 10.72 9.48
CA ASP A 109 14.33 10.90 8.19
C ASP A 109 15.07 9.62 7.74
N SER A 110 14.30 8.55 7.61
CA SER A 110 14.79 7.20 7.30
C SER A 110 13.97 6.53 6.20
N ASN A 111 14.59 5.60 5.49
CA ASN A 111 13.98 4.81 4.43
C ASN A 111 13.34 3.55 5.03
N LEU A 112 12.01 3.46 4.99
CA LEU A 112 11.28 2.27 5.40
C LEU A 112 11.56 1.08 4.45
N ILE A 113 12.03 -0.01 5.02
CA ILE A 113 12.32 -1.30 4.38
C ILE A 113 11.46 -2.36 5.05
N LEU A 114 10.73 -3.11 4.23
CA LEU A 114 9.86 -4.19 4.68
C LEU A 114 10.63 -5.51 4.54
N SER A 115 10.96 -6.25 5.60
CA SER A 115 11.90 -7.39 5.47
C SER A 115 11.27 -8.77 5.34
N TRP A 116 9.95 -8.89 5.29
CA TRP A 116 9.26 -10.17 5.13
C TRP A 116 9.27 -10.60 3.67
N ASN A 117 9.71 -11.81 3.34
CA ASN A 117 9.73 -12.28 1.94
C ASN A 117 9.09 -13.67 1.81
N GLU A 118 8.06 -13.94 2.61
CA GLU A 118 7.30 -15.17 2.47
C GLU A 118 6.58 -15.13 1.12
N VAL A 119 7.02 -16.02 0.23
CA VAL A 119 6.32 -16.41 -0.99
C VAL A 119 5.94 -17.85 -0.71
N ASP A 120 4.69 -18.06 -0.30
CA ASP A 120 4.11 -19.41 -0.35
C ASP A 120 4.04 -19.87 -1.81
N ASP A 121 4.05 -21.18 -2.05
CA ASP A 121 4.00 -21.79 -3.40
C ASP A 121 2.66 -21.52 -4.16
N ASP A 122 1.82 -20.59 -3.69
CA ASP A 122 0.61 -20.15 -4.37
C ASP A 122 0.96 -19.12 -5.47
N PRO A 123 0.60 -19.37 -6.74
CA PRO A 123 0.90 -18.48 -7.85
C PRO A 123 0.26 -17.08 -7.74
N ASN A 124 -0.66 -16.87 -6.79
CA ASN A 124 -1.30 -15.59 -6.51
C ASN A 124 -0.80 -14.92 -5.22
N ILE A 125 0.14 -15.55 -4.49
CA ILE A 125 0.82 -14.93 -3.35
C ILE A 125 2.04 -14.17 -3.89
N TYR A 126 1.93 -12.84 -3.90
CA TYR A 126 3.01 -11.94 -4.27
C TYR A 126 3.80 -11.53 -3.03
N SER A 127 5.12 -11.36 -3.20
CA SER A 127 5.93 -10.76 -2.14
C SER A 127 5.62 -9.28 -2.06
N THR A 128 4.71 -8.93 -1.14
CA THR A 128 4.30 -7.56 -0.89
C THR A 128 5.49 -6.67 -0.51
N SER A 129 6.48 -7.22 0.20
CA SER A 129 7.72 -6.48 0.47
C SER A 129 8.53 -6.21 -0.78
N LEU A 130 8.60 -7.13 -1.76
CA LEU A 130 9.29 -6.85 -3.03
C LEU A 130 8.61 -5.69 -3.75
N ILE A 131 7.27 -5.65 -3.77
CA ILE A 131 6.51 -4.57 -4.38
C ILE A 131 6.80 -3.24 -3.69
N TYR A 132 6.61 -3.17 -2.37
CA TYR A 132 6.88 -1.92 -1.64
C TYR A 132 8.35 -1.54 -1.70
N ASN A 133 9.29 -2.48 -1.60
CA ASN A 133 10.73 -2.18 -1.60
C ASN A 133 11.32 -1.93 -2.99
N ALA A 134 10.60 -2.20 -4.09
CA ALA A 134 11.14 -2.13 -5.45
C ALA A 134 11.85 -0.80 -5.78
N ARG A 135 11.46 0.29 -5.10
CA ARG A 135 11.99 1.65 -5.29
C ARG A 135 13.02 2.07 -4.23
N VAL A 136 13.37 1.22 -3.24
CA VAL A 136 14.50 1.52 -2.34
C VAL A 136 15.79 1.39 -3.15
N ALA A 137 16.68 2.38 -3.05
CA ALA A 137 17.98 2.29 -3.69
C ALA A 137 18.69 0.98 -3.26
N PRO A 138 19.21 0.16 -4.19
CA PRO A 138 19.87 -1.10 -3.83
C PRO A 138 20.97 -0.93 -2.80
N ALA A 139 21.69 0.18 -2.88
CA ALA A 139 22.71 0.52 -1.90
C ALA A 139 22.11 0.54 -0.47
N ASP A 140 20.95 1.16 -0.27
CA ASP A 140 20.33 1.34 1.06
C ASP A 140 19.79 0.02 1.63
N LEU A 141 19.37 -0.90 0.76
CA LEU A 141 19.05 -2.28 1.15
C LEU A 141 20.30 -3.05 1.61
N THR A 142 21.46 -2.77 1.03
CA THR A 142 22.72 -3.48 1.33
C THR A 142 23.57 -2.86 2.43
N ALA A 143 23.23 -1.66 2.91
CA ALA A 143 24.05 -0.89 3.83
C ALA A 143 23.66 -1.04 5.31
N ILE A 144 22.95 -2.11 5.63
CA ILE A 144 22.52 -2.43 6.97
C ILE A 144 23.75 -2.90 7.77
N ASP A 145 24.23 -2.06 8.69
CA ASP A 145 25.29 -2.43 9.63
C ASP A 145 24.66 -2.90 10.95
N ALA A 146 24.67 -4.22 11.16
CA ALA A 146 24.14 -4.84 12.37
C ALA A 146 24.81 -4.34 13.66
N ARG A 147 26.05 -3.83 13.59
CA ARG A 147 26.78 -3.29 14.75
C ARG A 147 26.33 -1.89 15.15
N LYS A 148 25.62 -1.19 14.27
CA LYS A 148 25.07 0.15 14.47
C LYS A 148 23.55 0.16 14.33
N MET A 149 22.92 -0.94 14.71
CA MET A 149 21.46 -1.09 14.69
C MET A 149 20.88 -0.75 16.06
N CYS A 150 19.79 0.02 16.05
CA CYS A 150 19.06 0.37 17.26
C CYS A 150 17.60 -0.05 17.13
N ARG A 151 17.00 -0.53 18.23
CA ARG A 151 15.61 -0.95 18.24
C ARG A 151 14.72 0.23 18.63
N ILE A 152 13.69 0.54 17.85
CA ILE A 152 12.80 1.68 18.14
C ILE A 152 12.04 1.48 19.46
N GLN A 153 11.73 0.23 19.82
CA GLN A 153 11.06 -0.15 21.07
C GLN A 153 11.87 0.23 22.33
N ASP A 154 13.20 0.39 22.23
CA ASP A 154 14.03 0.81 23.37
C ASP A 154 13.81 2.30 23.73
N TYR A 155 13.27 3.08 22.80
CA TYR A 155 13.03 4.51 22.94
C TYR A 155 11.55 4.89 22.92
N LEU A 156 10.71 4.01 22.36
CA LEU A 156 9.28 4.22 22.23
C LEU A 156 8.51 2.93 22.57
N PRO A 157 8.01 2.79 23.81
CA PRO A 157 7.23 1.64 24.24
C PRO A 157 5.93 1.48 23.45
N HIS A 158 5.45 0.24 23.31
CA HIS A 158 4.25 -0.12 22.53
C HIS A 158 3.05 0.81 22.78
N GLY A 159 2.64 0.97 24.04
CA GLY A 159 1.46 1.77 24.41
C GLY A 159 1.58 3.28 24.12
N GLU A 160 2.77 3.78 23.80
CA GLU A 160 3.00 5.19 23.44
C GLU A 160 3.04 5.43 21.93
N ARG A 161 3.10 4.36 21.12
CA ARG A 161 3.26 4.45 19.67
C ARG A 161 2.03 5.06 19.00
N GLU A 162 0.85 4.49 19.22
CA GLU A 162 -0.37 4.95 18.56
C GLU A 162 -0.71 6.42 18.89
N PRO A 163 -0.71 6.86 20.17
CA PRO A 163 -0.94 8.27 20.48
C PRO A 163 0.08 9.21 19.83
N LEU A 164 1.35 8.80 19.81
CA LEU A 164 2.41 9.60 19.18
C LEU A 164 2.24 9.68 17.66
N VAL A 165 1.91 8.57 17.00
CA VAL A 165 1.68 8.54 15.55
C VAL A 165 0.48 9.38 15.16
N ARG A 166 -0.63 9.28 15.90
CA ARG A 166 -1.82 10.11 15.66
C ARG A 166 -1.50 11.60 15.81
N ALA A 167 -0.76 11.97 16.84
CA ALA A 167 -0.32 13.35 17.05
C ALA A 167 0.66 13.85 15.97
N LEU A 168 1.58 13.00 15.49
CA LEU A 168 2.44 13.31 14.34
C LEU A 168 1.60 13.52 13.07
N CYS A 169 0.60 12.66 12.82
CA CYS A 169 -0.30 12.80 11.67
C CYS A 169 -1.14 14.07 11.72
N ASN A 170 -1.47 14.56 12.91
CA ASN A 170 -2.20 15.80 13.12
C ASN A 170 -1.29 17.04 13.15
N GLY A 171 0.03 16.87 13.05
CA GLY A 171 1.00 17.97 13.07
C GLY A 171 1.18 18.62 14.45
N GLU A 172 1.01 17.86 15.54
CA GLU A 172 1.16 18.40 16.90
C GLU A 172 2.64 18.58 17.29
N ASP A 173 3.01 19.80 17.73
CA ASP A 173 4.42 20.18 18.00
C ASP A 173 5.11 19.30 19.05
N TRP A 174 4.38 18.86 20.09
CA TRP A 174 4.96 18.00 21.14
C TRP A 174 5.39 16.64 20.59
N ALA A 175 4.66 16.14 19.57
CA ALA A 175 4.94 14.87 18.91
C ALA A 175 6.24 14.98 18.11
N ALA A 176 6.39 16.06 17.34
CA ALA A 176 7.64 16.38 16.63
C ALA A 176 8.81 16.52 17.61
N GLY A 177 8.63 17.27 18.71
CA GLY A 177 9.64 17.44 19.75
C GLY A 177 10.07 16.12 20.41
N LYS A 178 9.11 15.22 20.67
CA LYS A 178 9.41 13.87 21.19
C LYS A 178 10.20 13.04 20.19
N MET A 179 9.85 13.08 18.91
CA MET A 179 10.58 12.39 17.85
C MET A 179 12.00 12.92 17.68
N ASP A 180 12.23 14.23 17.83
CA ASP A 180 13.57 14.81 17.80
C ASP A 180 14.46 14.36 18.97
N VAL A 181 13.86 14.14 20.15
CA VAL A 181 14.59 13.54 21.29
C VAL A 181 14.97 12.09 20.97
N ILE A 182 14.03 11.30 20.43
CA ILE A 182 14.30 9.91 20.02
C ILE A 182 15.38 9.87 18.94
N ARG A 183 15.28 10.72 17.91
CA ARG A 183 16.23 10.84 16.81
C ARG A 183 17.66 11.05 17.32
N ARG A 184 17.85 12.00 18.25
CA ARG A 184 19.16 12.29 18.87
C ARG A 184 19.72 11.13 19.68
N LYS A 185 18.86 10.43 20.44
CA LYS A 185 19.26 9.21 21.15
C LYS A 185 19.73 8.09 20.21
N MET A 186 19.39 8.18 18.92
CA MET A 186 19.71 7.22 17.88
C MET A 186 20.76 7.74 16.87
N ASP A 187 21.47 8.84 17.16
CA ASP A 187 22.47 9.41 16.24
C ASP A 187 23.67 8.47 15.99
N GLY A 188 23.97 7.55 16.92
CA GLY A 188 24.99 6.51 16.75
C GLY A 188 24.57 5.35 15.83
N CYS A 189 23.30 5.31 15.42
CA CYS A 189 22.70 4.19 14.70
C CYS A 189 22.61 4.49 13.20
N THR A 190 23.01 3.54 12.35
CA THR A 190 22.82 3.60 10.90
C THR A 190 21.54 2.89 10.44
N SER A 191 21.03 1.98 11.27
CA SER A 191 19.82 1.21 11.02
C SER A 191 18.91 1.21 12.25
N ILE A 192 17.60 1.25 12.00
CA ILE A 192 16.54 1.24 13.00
C ILE A 192 15.72 0.00 12.77
N LEU A 193 15.56 -0.82 13.81
CA LEU A 193 14.76 -2.03 13.77
C LEU A 193 13.42 -1.79 14.47
N ASP A 194 12.34 -2.11 13.78
CA ASP A 194 10.98 -2.12 14.28
C ASP A 194 10.46 -3.57 14.31
N LEU A 195 10.40 -4.12 15.52
CA LEU A 195 9.98 -5.50 15.82
C LEU A 195 8.49 -5.62 16.18
N GLU A 196 7.72 -4.57 16.00
CA GLU A 196 6.31 -4.59 16.38
C GLU A 196 5.53 -5.52 15.45
N ASN A 197 4.63 -6.34 15.99
CA ASN A 197 3.76 -7.24 15.23
C ASN A 197 2.31 -6.75 15.35
N ASP A 198 1.47 -6.97 14.35
CA ASP A 198 0.01 -6.75 14.42
C ASP A 198 -0.50 -5.32 14.73
N GLU A 199 0.10 -4.29 14.13
CA GLU A 199 -0.44 -2.92 14.21
C GLU A 199 -1.54 -2.70 13.16
N LEU A 200 -2.72 -3.27 13.35
CA LEU A 200 -3.85 -3.06 12.42
C LEU A 200 -4.46 -1.65 12.61
N ILE A 201 -4.00 -0.70 11.79
CA ILE A 201 -4.50 0.68 11.80
C ILE A 201 -5.30 0.93 10.53
N GLN A 202 -6.61 1.08 10.68
CA GLN A 202 -7.51 1.24 9.54
C GLN A 202 -7.72 2.70 9.14
N ASP A 203 -7.68 3.61 10.12
CA ASP A 203 -7.68 5.05 9.90
C ASP A 203 -6.27 5.56 9.57
N MET A 204 -6.06 6.88 9.46
CA MET A 204 -4.78 7.52 9.06
C MET A 204 -4.34 7.36 7.59
N ASN A 205 -5.20 6.89 6.68
CA ASN A 205 -4.84 6.74 5.27
C ASN A 205 -4.37 8.06 4.63
N GLY A 206 -4.99 9.19 4.99
CA GLY A 206 -4.59 10.54 4.57
C GLY A 206 -3.16 10.92 4.98
N CYS A 207 -2.75 10.53 6.20
CA CYS A 207 -1.42 10.83 6.74
C CYS A 207 -0.30 10.11 5.97
N VAL A 208 -0.54 8.89 5.51
CA VAL A 208 0.44 8.06 4.82
C VAL A 208 0.29 8.05 3.29
N THR A 209 -0.68 8.81 2.77
CA THR A 209 -1.03 8.82 1.34
C THR A 209 0.17 9.16 0.46
N GLN A 210 0.91 10.23 0.79
CA GLN A 210 2.05 10.67 0.00
C GLN A 210 3.11 9.57 -0.12
N TRP A 211 3.45 8.93 1.01
CA TRP A 211 4.40 7.82 1.02
C TRP A 211 3.94 6.69 0.11
N ILE A 212 2.67 6.31 0.16
CA ILE A 212 2.10 5.23 -0.67
C ILE A 212 2.19 5.57 -2.16
N ARG A 213 1.90 6.80 -2.55
CA ARG A 213 2.01 7.26 -3.95
C ARG A 213 3.45 7.26 -4.44
N ASP A 214 4.37 7.81 -3.66
CA ASP A 214 5.80 7.81 -3.99
C ASP A 214 6.32 6.37 -4.18
N ARG A 215 5.77 5.43 -3.40
CA ARG A 215 6.15 4.01 -3.44
C ARG A 215 5.53 3.25 -4.62
N LEU A 216 4.24 3.45 -4.88
CA LEU A 216 3.45 2.61 -5.78
C LEU A 216 3.14 3.28 -7.13
N THR A 217 3.20 4.61 -7.23
CA THR A 217 2.85 5.39 -8.44
C THR A 217 3.74 6.61 -8.73
N PRO A 218 5.07 6.55 -8.61
CA PRO A 218 5.92 7.72 -8.79
C PRO A 218 5.88 8.31 -10.21
N ASP A 219 5.60 7.49 -11.24
CA ASP A 219 5.47 7.97 -12.62
C ASP A 219 4.14 8.74 -12.84
N ALA A 220 3.15 8.55 -11.96
CA ALA A 220 1.87 9.26 -11.98
C ALA A 220 1.94 10.64 -11.30
N LEU A 221 2.98 10.93 -10.52
CA LEU A 221 3.24 12.27 -9.98
C LEU A 221 3.85 13.22 -11.03
N VAL A 222 4.36 12.65 -12.13
CA VAL A 222 4.94 13.39 -13.27
C VAL A 222 3.98 13.41 -14.47
N ALA A 223 3.08 12.42 -14.57
CA ALA A 223 2.03 12.43 -15.57
C ALA A 223 1.07 13.60 -15.33
N PRO A 224 0.69 14.37 -16.37
CA PRO A 224 -0.37 15.36 -16.24
C PRO A 224 -1.61 14.68 -15.66
N LEU A 225 -2.27 15.32 -14.68
CA LEU A 225 -3.58 14.87 -14.22
C LEU A 225 -4.47 14.60 -15.43
N PRO A 226 -5.27 13.52 -15.45
CA PRO A 226 -6.24 13.31 -16.49
C PRO A 226 -7.03 14.61 -16.67
N PRO A 227 -7.21 15.11 -17.91
CA PRO A 227 -7.98 16.32 -18.10
C PRO A 227 -9.36 16.15 -17.48
N ALA A 228 -9.92 17.26 -17.00
CA ALA A 228 -11.16 17.68 -17.63
C ALA A 228 -12.10 16.56 -18.10
N ILE A 229 -12.96 15.93 -17.28
CA ILE A 229 -14.22 15.49 -17.91
C ILE A 229 -14.91 16.81 -18.20
N THR A 230 -14.73 17.26 -19.45
CA THR A 230 -15.42 18.43 -19.96
C THR A 230 -16.89 18.08 -20.10
N SER A 231 -17.74 19.10 -20.09
CA SER A 231 -19.14 18.94 -20.47
C SER A 231 -19.30 19.54 -21.87
N PRO A 232 -19.60 18.73 -22.92
CA PRO A 232 -19.73 17.27 -22.92
C PRO A 232 -18.37 16.54 -22.84
N PRO A 233 -18.33 15.27 -22.38
CA PRO A 233 -17.10 14.47 -22.34
C PRO A 233 -16.56 14.28 -23.77
N THR A 234 -15.25 14.24 -23.98
CA THR A 234 -14.69 13.93 -25.32
C THR A 234 -14.28 12.47 -25.49
N ARG A 235 -14.50 11.65 -24.45
CA ARG A 235 -14.14 10.23 -24.37
C ARG A 235 -15.11 9.50 -23.44
N PRO A 236 -15.20 8.17 -23.49
CA PRO A 236 -15.95 7.40 -22.50
C PRO A 236 -15.46 7.70 -21.08
N VAL A 237 -16.39 7.73 -20.12
CA VAL A 237 -16.08 7.83 -18.69
C VAL A 237 -15.59 6.47 -18.20
N THR A 238 -14.40 6.40 -17.61
CA THR A 238 -13.85 5.14 -17.11
C THR A 238 -14.34 4.86 -15.69
N VAL A 239 -14.76 3.63 -15.44
CA VAL A 239 -15.37 3.22 -14.17
C VAL A 239 -14.68 1.96 -13.67
N GLY A 240 -14.02 2.08 -12.53
CA GLY A 240 -13.35 1.00 -11.83
C GLY A 240 -14.22 0.45 -10.71
N VAL A 241 -14.45 -0.85 -10.69
CA VAL A 241 -15.23 -1.55 -9.65
C VAL A 241 -14.31 -2.54 -8.96
N HIS A 242 -14.26 -2.50 -7.64
CA HIS A 242 -13.56 -3.53 -6.88
C HIS A 242 -14.56 -4.44 -6.15
N ILE A 243 -14.55 -5.72 -6.49
CA ILE A 243 -15.37 -6.75 -5.85
C ILE A 243 -14.45 -7.68 -5.07
N ARG A 244 -14.48 -7.57 -3.74
CA ARG A 244 -13.93 -8.56 -2.83
C ARG A 244 -14.87 -9.75 -2.78
N TRP A 245 -14.38 -10.94 -3.14
CA TRP A 245 -15.11 -12.20 -3.03
C TRP A 245 -14.22 -13.26 -2.35
N GLY A 246 -14.73 -14.49 -2.16
CA GLY A 246 -13.98 -15.60 -1.60
C GLY A 246 -14.11 -15.76 -0.08
N ASP A 247 -13.12 -16.39 0.54
CA ASP A 247 -13.08 -16.74 1.96
C ASP A 247 -13.16 -15.52 2.89
N THR A 248 -12.56 -14.39 2.49
CA THR A 248 -12.59 -13.15 3.28
C THR A 248 -13.79 -12.24 2.98
N ALA A 249 -14.64 -12.61 2.02
CA ALA A 249 -15.84 -11.88 1.65
C ALA A 249 -17.09 -12.31 2.43
N VAL A 250 -16.99 -13.39 3.21
CA VAL A 250 -18.07 -13.85 4.11
C VAL A 250 -17.65 -13.49 5.53
N LYS A 251 -18.48 -12.73 6.26
CA LYS A 251 -18.19 -12.47 7.68
C LYS A 251 -18.21 -13.79 8.42
N ALA A 252 -17.23 -14.04 9.30
CA ALA A 252 -17.18 -15.28 10.09
C ALA A 252 -18.46 -15.55 10.91
N SER A 253 -19.23 -14.50 11.21
CA SER A 253 -20.49 -14.55 11.95
C SER A 253 -21.76 -14.64 11.10
N ASP A 254 -21.68 -14.46 9.78
CA ASP A 254 -22.85 -14.49 8.89
C ASP A 254 -22.61 -15.50 7.75
N PRO A 255 -23.43 -16.56 7.64
CA PRO A 255 -23.38 -17.41 6.47
C PRO A 255 -23.71 -16.56 5.24
N PHE A 256 -22.95 -16.74 4.15
CA PHE A 256 -23.20 -16.07 2.89
C PHE A 256 -24.67 -16.25 2.46
N ASP A 257 -25.42 -15.15 2.39
CA ASP A 257 -26.77 -15.17 1.88
C ASP A 257 -26.72 -15.11 0.35
N GLY A 258 -26.90 -16.28 -0.27
CA GLY A 258 -26.99 -16.43 -1.71
C GLY A 258 -28.19 -15.72 -2.34
N ALA A 259 -29.11 -15.14 -1.57
CA ALA A 259 -30.20 -14.31 -2.09
C ALA A 259 -29.84 -12.83 -2.18
N THR A 260 -28.95 -12.32 -1.31
CA THR A 260 -28.56 -10.90 -1.31
C THR A 260 -27.33 -10.63 -2.16
N HIS A 261 -26.49 -11.67 -2.39
CA HIS A 261 -25.20 -11.55 -3.07
C HIS A 261 -24.33 -10.42 -2.47
N GLU A 262 -24.45 -10.20 -1.16
CA GLU A 262 -23.65 -9.21 -0.44
C GLU A 262 -22.29 -9.80 -0.07
N PHE A 263 -21.23 -9.03 -0.35
CA PHE A 263 -19.87 -9.42 -0.03
C PHE A 263 -19.27 -8.44 0.96
N TYR A 264 -18.75 -8.96 2.07
CA TYR A 264 -18.10 -8.17 3.09
C TYR A 264 -16.92 -7.38 2.51
N GLY A 265 -16.90 -6.07 2.77
CA GLY A 265 -15.86 -5.18 2.26
C GLY A 265 -15.96 -4.85 0.76
N SER A 266 -17.05 -5.21 0.11
CA SER A 266 -17.40 -4.76 -1.25
C SER A 266 -18.58 -3.80 -1.23
N MET A 267 -18.71 -3.02 -2.31
CA MET A 267 -19.99 -2.41 -2.65
C MET A 267 -20.96 -3.52 -3.07
N SER A 268 -22.24 -3.39 -2.69
CA SER A 268 -23.26 -4.38 -3.02
C SER A 268 -23.55 -4.36 -4.53
N LEU A 269 -23.84 -5.53 -5.12
CA LEU A 269 -24.16 -5.63 -6.55
C LEU A 269 -25.34 -4.73 -6.96
N PRO A 270 -26.43 -4.59 -6.16
CA PRO A 270 -27.52 -3.65 -6.49
C PRO A 270 -27.07 -2.19 -6.54
N HIS A 271 -26.19 -1.75 -5.65
CA HIS A 271 -25.66 -0.38 -5.69
C HIS A 271 -24.72 -0.16 -6.86
N ILE A 272 -23.84 -1.13 -7.15
CA ILE A 272 -23.01 -1.10 -8.37
C ILE A 272 -23.90 -0.97 -9.62
N ALA A 273 -24.95 -1.79 -9.71
CA ALA A 273 -25.89 -1.74 -10.83
C ALA A 273 -26.60 -0.39 -10.96
N ARG A 274 -27.07 0.18 -9.83
CA ARG A 274 -27.70 1.49 -9.80
C ARG A 274 -26.77 2.58 -10.34
N VAL A 275 -25.53 2.64 -9.84
CA VAL A 275 -24.56 3.65 -10.28
C VAL A 275 -24.19 3.47 -11.75
N ILE A 276 -23.97 2.24 -12.21
CA ILE A 276 -23.70 1.96 -13.63
C ILE A 276 -24.86 2.44 -14.51
N GLY A 277 -26.10 2.20 -14.10
CA GLY A 277 -27.31 2.69 -14.77
C GLY A 277 -27.34 4.22 -14.86
N ASP A 278 -27.10 4.91 -13.74
CA ASP A 278 -27.06 6.37 -13.67
C ASP A 278 -25.96 6.96 -14.56
N LEU A 279 -24.76 6.35 -14.55
CA LEU A 279 -23.62 6.75 -15.39
C LEU A 279 -23.91 6.56 -16.88
N ARG A 280 -24.48 5.41 -17.28
CA ARG A 280 -24.90 5.15 -18.68
C ARG A 280 -25.95 6.17 -19.13
N ALA A 281 -26.88 6.55 -18.25
CA ALA A 281 -27.91 7.52 -18.56
C ALA A 281 -27.37 8.96 -18.65
N GLN A 282 -26.42 9.34 -17.81
CA GLN A 282 -25.80 10.68 -17.83
C GLN A 282 -24.83 10.86 -18.99
N TYR A 283 -24.06 9.82 -19.32
CA TYR A 283 -23.01 9.88 -20.34
C TYR A 283 -23.37 9.09 -21.61
N ALA A 284 -24.64 9.09 -22.00
CA ALA A 284 -25.15 8.27 -23.11
C ALA A 284 -24.47 8.50 -24.46
N GLU A 285 -23.98 9.72 -24.72
CA GLU A 285 -23.34 10.08 -25.99
C GLU A 285 -21.97 9.42 -26.19
N HIS A 286 -21.15 9.35 -25.14
CA HIS A 286 -19.79 8.80 -25.19
C HIS A 286 -19.66 7.44 -24.51
N GLY A 287 -20.67 7.02 -23.76
CA GLY A 287 -20.70 5.78 -23.02
C GLY A 287 -19.75 5.76 -21.82
N ILE A 288 -19.63 4.56 -21.24
CA ILE A 288 -18.71 4.28 -20.15
C ILE A 288 -17.82 3.10 -20.51
N GLN A 289 -16.62 3.07 -19.94
CA GLN A 289 -15.72 1.92 -20.03
C GLN A 289 -15.56 1.30 -18.64
N LEU A 290 -16.03 0.07 -18.49
CA LEU A 290 -16.00 -0.66 -17.22
C LEU A 290 -14.69 -1.43 -17.04
N THR A 291 -14.13 -1.35 -15.85
CA THR A 291 -13.00 -2.17 -15.39
C THR A 291 -13.37 -2.79 -14.05
N ILE A 292 -13.30 -4.11 -13.94
CA ILE A 292 -13.67 -4.86 -12.74
C ILE A 292 -12.40 -5.50 -12.20
N ALA A 293 -12.03 -5.17 -10.96
CA ALA A 293 -10.98 -5.85 -10.22
C ALA A 293 -11.62 -6.86 -9.26
N MET A 294 -11.23 -8.13 -9.43
CA MET A 294 -11.69 -9.23 -8.60
C MET A 294 -10.62 -10.32 -8.57
N GLU A 295 -9.90 -10.41 -7.46
CA GLU A 295 -8.85 -11.43 -7.27
C GLU A 295 -9.47 -12.85 -7.28
N ARG A 296 -8.90 -13.76 -8.08
CA ARG A 296 -9.41 -15.12 -8.34
C ARG A 296 -10.83 -15.09 -8.89
N ALA A 297 -11.10 -14.30 -9.92
CA ALA A 297 -12.45 -13.99 -10.36
C ALA A 297 -13.35 -15.23 -10.48
N ASP A 298 -14.46 -15.24 -9.73
CA ASP A 298 -15.49 -16.26 -9.82
C ASP A 298 -16.51 -15.91 -10.91
N PRO A 299 -16.69 -16.77 -11.93
CA PRO A 299 -17.67 -16.55 -12.99
C PRO A 299 -19.10 -16.31 -12.48
N ARG A 300 -19.50 -16.93 -11.37
CA ARG A 300 -20.86 -16.77 -10.82
C ARG A 300 -21.11 -15.35 -10.33
N VAL A 301 -20.10 -14.74 -9.71
CA VAL A 301 -20.20 -13.34 -9.25
C VAL A 301 -20.29 -12.39 -10.45
N LEU A 302 -19.55 -12.69 -11.52
CA LEU A 302 -19.63 -11.94 -12.78
C LEU A 302 -21.00 -12.09 -13.45
N ASP A 303 -21.59 -13.29 -13.41
CA ASP A 303 -22.94 -13.55 -13.92
C ASP A 303 -24.01 -12.80 -13.11
N TRP A 304 -23.90 -12.76 -11.78
CA TRP A 304 -24.80 -11.97 -10.94
C TRP A 304 -24.69 -10.47 -11.19
N LEU A 305 -23.47 -9.96 -11.40
CA LEU A 305 -23.28 -8.58 -11.81
C LEU A 305 -23.88 -8.33 -13.20
N ALA A 306 -23.73 -9.27 -14.13
CA ALA A 306 -24.32 -9.18 -15.46
C ALA A 306 -25.85 -9.09 -15.40
N GLU A 307 -26.47 -9.91 -14.56
CA GLU A 307 -27.92 -9.88 -14.30
C GLU A 307 -28.35 -8.55 -13.67
N ALA A 308 -27.65 -8.10 -12.63
CA ALA A 308 -28.04 -6.91 -11.88
C ALA A 308 -27.81 -5.61 -12.67
N ALA A 309 -26.65 -5.48 -13.33
CA ALA A 309 -26.21 -4.24 -13.97
C ALA A 309 -26.39 -4.23 -15.50
N GLY A 310 -26.79 -5.35 -16.10
CA GLY A 310 -26.81 -5.50 -17.56
C GLY A 310 -25.42 -5.30 -18.15
N VAL A 311 -24.41 -5.93 -17.55
CA VAL A 311 -23.00 -5.85 -17.97
C VAL A 311 -22.54 -7.24 -18.39
N VAL A 312 -22.52 -7.53 -19.69
CA VAL A 312 -22.19 -8.89 -20.14
C VAL A 312 -20.67 -9.12 -20.21
N PRO A 313 -20.19 -10.37 -20.04
CA PRO A 313 -18.78 -10.70 -20.27
C PRO A 313 -18.30 -10.19 -21.63
N GLY A 314 -17.19 -9.43 -21.63
CA GLY A 314 -16.65 -8.74 -22.81
C GLY A 314 -16.98 -7.24 -22.91
N GLU A 315 -17.91 -6.73 -22.10
CA GLU A 315 -18.20 -5.29 -21.98
C GLU A 315 -17.37 -4.59 -20.88
N TYR A 316 -16.56 -5.34 -20.16
CA TYR A 316 -15.65 -4.83 -19.14
C TYR A 316 -14.26 -5.44 -19.29
N ASN A 317 -13.26 -4.71 -18.81
CA ASN A 317 -11.91 -5.22 -18.61
C ASN A 317 -11.85 -5.91 -17.23
N LEU A 318 -11.57 -7.21 -17.19
CA LEU A 318 -11.34 -7.93 -15.94
C LEU A 318 -9.87 -7.80 -15.53
N LEU A 319 -9.65 -7.37 -14.28
CA LEU A 319 -8.34 -7.33 -13.63
C LEU A 319 -8.28 -8.45 -12.59
N ASP A 320 -7.63 -9.54 -12.98
CA ASP A 320 -7.40 -10.75 -12.19
C ASP A 320 -6.09 -11.41 -12.66
N SER A 321 -5.02 -10.62 -12.71
CA SER A 321 -3.70 -11.07 -13.13
C SER A 321 -2.80 -11.35 -11.93
N THR A 322 -1.65 -11.97 -12.19
CA THR A 322 -0.61 -12.13 -11.18
C THR A 322 0.21 -10.85 -10.94
N ASP A 323 0.00 -9.79 -11.75
CA ASP A 323 0.59 -8.47 -11.56
C ASP A 323 -0.34 -7.58 -10.72
N VAL A 324 -0.39 -7.84 -9.41
CA VAL A 324 -1.27 -7.15 -8.47
C VAL A 324 -1.06 -5.63 -8.46
N LEU A 325 0.18 -5.15 -8.63
CA LEU A 325 0.47 -3.72 -8.67
C LEU A 325 -0.06 -3.13 -9.99
N GLY A 326 0.16 -3.80 -11.12
CA GLY A 326 -0.37 -3.40 -12.41
C GLY A 326 -1.90 -3.33 -12.42
N ASP A 327 -2.58 -4.31 -11.81
CA ASP A 327 -4.03 -4.31 -11.67
C ASP A 327 -4.52 -3.20 -10.75
N LEU A 328 -3.83 -2.96 -9.62
CA LEU A 328 -4.15 -1.85 -8.73
C LEU A 328 -4.03 -0.51 -9.47
N GLN A 329 -2.95 -0.30 -10.21
CA GLN A 329 -2.71 0.92 -10.99
C GLN A 329 -3.76 1.12 -12.08
N ARG A 330 -4.15 0.07 -12.81
CA ARG A 330 -5.21 0.13 -13.84
C ARG A 330 -6.57 0.45 -13.23
N LEU A 331 -6.93 -0.20 -12.12
CA LEU A 331 -8.16 0.09 -11.40
C LEU A 331 -8.20 1.58 -11.00
N SER A 332 -7.13 2.03 -10.33
CA SER A 332 -7.00 3.38 -9.75
C SER A 332 -7.03 4.50 -10.78
N ALA A 333 -6.68 4.22 -12.04
CA ALA A 333 -6.70 5.19 -13.13
C ALA A 333 -8.11 5.57 -13.60
N SER A 334 -9.16 4.99 -13.00
CA SER A 334 -10.55 5.24 -13.41
C SER A 334 -11.08 6.61 -12.95
N ASP A 335 -11.90 7.26 -13.78
CA ASP A 335 -12.57 8.52 -13.45
C ASP A 335 -13.51 8.34 -12.26
N VAL A 336 -14.23 7.22 -12.23
CA VAL A 336 -15.08 6.77 -11.13
C VAL A 336 -14.50 5.52 -10.51
N LEU A 337 -14.38 5.47 -9.19
CA LEU A 337 -14.04 4.27 -8.43
C LEU A 337 -15.24 3.89 -7.56
N MET A 338 -15.70 2.64 -7.68
CA MET A 338 -16.75 2.07 -6.84
C MET A 338 -16.12 1.02 -5.93
N LEU A 339 -16.03 1.35 -4.65
CA LEU A 339 -15.23 0.62 -3.68
C LEU A 339 -16.05 0.26 -2.44
N GLY A 340 -15.78 -0.91 -1.88
CA GLY A 340 -16.21 -1.25 -0.53
C GLY A 340 -15.13 -0.96 0.52
N GLU A 341 -15.31 -1.48 1.74
CA GLU A 341 -14.33 -1.40 2.84
C GLU A 341 -13.05 -2.26 2.64
N SER A 342 -12.85 -2.87 1.47
CA SER A 342 -11.63 -3.62 1.16
C SER A 342 -10.40 -2.73 1.28
N SER A 343 -9.37 -3.22 1.99
CA SER A 343 -8.08 -2.54 2.09
C SER A 343 -7.38 -2.40 0.73
N TYR A 344 -7.67 -3.31 -0.23
CA TYR A 344 -7.22 -3.16 -1.62
C TYR A 344 -7.93 -1.99 -2.32
N GLY A 345 -9.23 -1.83 -2.10
CA GLY A 345 -9.98 -0.68 -2.58
C GLY A 345 -9.44 0.64 -2.01
N VAL A 346 -9.10 0.66 -0.71
CA VAL A 346 -8.46 1.82 -0.09
C VAL A 346 -7.14 2.17 -0.78
N LEU A 347 -6.26 1.19 -1.03
CA LEU A 347 -5.04 1.43 -1.79
C LEU A 347 -5.33 2.02 -3.18
N ALA A 348 -6.36 1.51 -3.87
CA ALA A 348 -6.72 2.01 -5.19
C ALA A 348 -7.12 3.48 -5.14
N HIS A 349 -7.91 3.86 -4.13
CA HIS A 349 -8.26 5.25 -3.88
C HIS A 349 -7.03 6.12 -3.55
N LEU A 350 -6.11 5.64 -2.71
CA LEU A 350 -4.93 6.40 -2.30
C LEU A 350 -3.96 6.70 -3.45
N ILE A 351 -3.83 5.78 -4.41
CA ILE A 351 -2.95 5.95 -5.56
C ILE A 351 -3.64 6.55 -6.78
N ALA A 352 -4.98 6.65 -6.76
CA ALA A 352 -5.75 7.25 -7.83
C ALA A 352 -5.29 8.69 -8.12
N PRO A 353 -5.27 9.15 -9.37
CA PRO A 353 -5.00 10.55 -9.65
C PRO A 353 -6.00 11.43 -8.89
N GLY A 354 -5.57 12.64 -8.51
CA GLY A 354 -6.40 13.57 -7.73
C GLY A 354 -7.79 13.70 -8.36
N ARG A 355 -7.86 14.13 -9.62
CA ARG A 355 -9.15 14.30 -10.30
C ARG A 355 -9.97 13.00 -10.37
N GLY A 356 -11.25 13.08 -9.97
CA GLY A 356 -12.28 12.06 -10.20
C GLY A 356 -13.22 11.88 -9.02
N LEU A 357 -14.00 10.81 -9.04
CA LEU A 357 -14.99 10.47 -8.03
C LEU A 357 -14.73 9.08 -7.44
N THR A 358 -14.70 8.97 -6.13
CA THR A 358 -14.73 7.69 -5.42
C THR A 358 -16.07 7.55 -4.69
N LEU A 359 -16.82 6.51 -5.04
CA LEU A 359 -18.03 6.08 -4.38
C LEU A 359 -17.67 4.94 -3.42
N VAL A 360 -18.05 5.10 -2.15
CA VAL A 360 -17.67 4.16 -1.08
C VAL A 360 -18.90 3.55 -0.43
N GLU A 361 -18.95 2.23 -0.30
CA GLU A 361 -19.97 1.53 0.48
C GLU A 361 -19.36 0.74 1.66
N GLY A 362 -20.07 0.74 2.79
CA GLY A 362 -19.70 0.03 4.00
C GLY A 362 -18.63 0.75 4.85
N GLY A 363 -18.30 0.12 5.98
CA GLY A 363 -17.00 0.30 6.62
C GLY A 363 -16.80 1.32 7.72
N GLY A 364 -17.84 2.05 8.13
CA GLY A 364 -17.65 3.18 9.02
C GLY A 364 -16.74 4.24 8.38
N TYR A 365 -16.84 5.47 8.83
CA TYR A 365 -16.15 6.57 8.17
C TYR A 365 -14.61 6.41 8.15
N GLY A 366 -14.01 5.53 8.99
CA GLY A 366 -12.57 5.47 9.30
C GLY A 366 -11.58 5.29 8.13
N LYS A 367 -11.80 4.36 7.19
CA LYS A 367 -10.79 4.06 6.14
C LYS A 367 -10.67 5.15 5.08
N PHE A 368 -11.75 5.86 4.78
CA PHE A 368 -11.76 6.93 3.78
C PHE A 368 -11.91 8.33 4.42
N SER A 369 -12.22 8.41 5.72
CA SER A 369 -12.10 9.66 6.48
C SER A 369 -10.65 10.11 6.41
N ASN A 370 -10.44 11.41 6.18
CA ASN A 370 -9.13 12.08 6.03
C ASN A 370 -8.37 11.89 4.71
N THR A 371 -8.93 11.26 3.67
CA THR A 371 -8.26 11.15 2.36
C THR A 371 -8.71 12.22 1.34
N SER A 372 -9.66 13.08 1.69
CA SER A 372 -10.25 14.11 0.80
C SER A 372 -9.32 15.26 0.41
N ALA A 373 -8.21 15.48 1.12
CA ALA A 373 -7.29 16.60 0.91
C ALA A 373 -6.58 16.58 -0.46
N TRP A 374 -6.68 15.48 -1.21
CA TRP A 374 -5.88 15.23 -2.42
C TRP A 374 -6.61 15.46 -3.74
N GLY A 375 -7.73 16.18 -3.68
CA GLY A 375 -8.38 16.66 -4.88
C GLY A 375 -9.05 15.55 -5.69
N ARG A 376 -9.56 14.51 -5.01
CA ARG A 376 -10.61 13.57 -5.48
C ARG A 376 -11.89 13.71 -4.67
N HIS A 377 -13.04 13.73 -5.34
CA HIS A 377 -14.33 13.72 -4.63
C HIS A 377 -14.59 12.34 -4.04
N ILE A 378 -15.13 12.32 -2.82
CA ILE A 378 -15.54 11.09 -2.13
C ILE A 378 -17.01 11.24 -1.78
N VAL A 379 -17.82 10.27 -2.18
CA VAL A 379 -19.25 10.21 -1.83
C VAL A 379 -19.52 8.84 -1.23
N TYR A 380 -20.07 8.83 -0.03
CA TYR A 380 -20.51 7.59 0.61
C TYR A 380 -21.85 7.17 0.01
N MET A 381 -22.05 5.87 -0.18
CA MET A 381 -23.23 5.33 -0.86
C MET A 381 -24.54 5.69 -0.16
N GLY A 382 -24.51 5.87 1.17
CA GLY A 382 -25.66 6.36 1.94
C GLY A 382 -26.11 7.78 1.55
N ASP A 383 -25.20 8.59 1.04
CA ASP A 383 -25.44 9.98 0.59
C ASP A 383 -25.49 10.10 -0.95
N TYR A 384 -25.32 8.98 -1.67
CA TYR A 384 -25.25 9.00 -3.12
C TYR A 384 -26.60 9.36 -3.75
N THR A 385 -26.56 10.36 -4.62
CA THR A 385 -27.65 10.76 -5.52
C THR A 385 -27.11 10.77 -6.95
N ARG A 386 -28.02 10.80 -7.94
CA ARG A 386 -27.59 10.87 -9.34
C ARG A 386 -26.79 12.16 -9.60
N GLU A 387 -27.15 13.24 -8.91
CA GLU A 387 -26.48 14.54 -8.97
C GLU A 387 -25.02 14.48 -8.48
N SER A 388 -24.68 13.51 -7.63
CA SER A 388 -23.28 13.29 -7.19
C SER A 388 -22.33 13.04 -8.36
N LEU A 389 -22.82 12.52 -9.49
CA LEU A 389 -22.01 12.30 -10.70
C LEU A 389 -21.54 13.60 -11.36
N GLN A 390 -22.19 14.73 -11.09
CA GLN A 390 -21.77 16.06 -11.58
C GLN A 390 -20.42 16.49 -10.99
N LEU A 391 -20.00 15.89 -9.87
CA LEU A 391 -18.69 16.13 -9.27
C LEU A 391 -17.53 15.72 -10.21
N LEU A 392 -17.76 14.84 -11.19
CA LEU A 392 -16.76 14.50 -12.21
C LEU A 392 -16.39 15.69 -13.12
N GLU A 393 -17.33 16.61 -13.30
CA GLU A 393 -17.20 17.79 -14.16
C GLU A 393 -16.60 18.99 -13.40
N GLN A 394 -16.58 18.93 -12.07
CA GLN A 394 -16.12 20.02 -11.21
C GLN A 394 -14.60 19.94 -10.99
N PRO A 395 -13.88 21.08 -11.01
CA PRO A 395 -12.56 21.15 -10.40
C PRO A 395 -12.69 21.09 -8.87
N LEU A 396 -11.67 20.55 -8.21
CA LEU A 396 -11.58 20.49 -6.75
C LEU A 396 -11.01 21.74 -6.11
#